data_AF-A0A5E4ID96-F1
#
_entry.id   AF-A0A5E4ID96-F1
#
_cell.length_a   1.000
_cell.length_b   1.000
_cell.length_c   1.000
_cell.angle_alpha   90.00
_cell.angle_beta   90.00
_cell.angle_gamma   90.00
#
_symmetry.space_group_name_H-M   'P 1'
#
loop_
_entity.id
_entity.type
_entity.pdbx_description
1 polymer ?
#
loop_
_entity_poly.entity_id
_entity_poly.type
_entity_poly.pdbx_seq_one_letter_code
_entity_poly.pdbx_strand_id
1 'polypeptide(L)'
;MDRIGELGILMSISDAHITTKMGLKSRSEAEDKFLQALDYALDHGLRTRAPLEDVTRSDLEGFVYPLCKKILERDPECTLRLCDTLGFGIPFEKVCDPYGIPQMVKRLKEIGAKNIEIHVHDDFGFGTASSIAGYWHGANWSNLTFLGMGERAGNAELEKVLLFLVQRVEGFGKYDLSCLREFAEYVEEKVGIRVPGNKAAVGRNIFAHESGIHTSGVIKNPYIYEPYPPEIVGGIRSMMIGPTSGTDVVRLKVEEALRDLMHVETRVEKNDWRIQAIHFEIKQLYDKEKRNSCISDEEVRAFAEKYFMFGPKLESDAHHNM
;
A
#
# COMPACT_ATOMS: atom_id res chain seq x y z
N MET A 1 -23.27 -10.89 25.31
CA MET A 1 -23.73 -10.50 23.97
C MET A 1 -23.33 -9.05 23.80
N ASP A 2 -22.28 -8.81 23.01
CA ASP A 2 -21.89 -7.45 22.65
C ASP A 2 -23.04 -6.83 21.86
N ARG A 3 -23.71 -5.84 22.46
CA ARG A 3 -24.80 -5.13 21.80
C ARG A 3 -24.19 -4.19 20.75
N ILE A 4 -24.80 -4.12 19.57
CA ILE A 4 -24.42 -3.17 18.52
C ILE A 4 -24.59 -1.75 19.09
N GLY A 5 -23.50 -0.97 19.13
CA GLY A 5 -23.48 0.38 19.72
C GLY A 5 -23.40 1.52 18.70
N GLU A 6 -23.31 1.20 17.40
CA GLU A 6 -23.29 2.15 16.28
C GLU A 6 -23.97 1.53 15.06
N LEU A 7 -24.70 2.34 14.28
CA LEU A 7 -25.35 1.95 13.02
C LEU A 7 -25.04 2.94 11.90
N GLY A 8 -24.70 2.40 10.72
CA GLY A 8 -24.60 3.16 9.47
C GLY A 8 -25.93 3.16 8.71
N ILE A 9 -26.46 4.33 8.39
CA ILE A 9 -27.70 4.51 7.62
C ILE A 9 -27.31 5.03 6.24
N LEU A 10 -27.28 4.14 5.24
CA LEU A 10 -26.91 4.51 3.87
C LEU A 10 -27.90 5.54 3.30
N MET A 11 -27.40 6.72 2.95
CA MET A 11 -28.17 7.82 2.37
C MET A 11 -27.75 8.01 0.92
N SER A 12 -28.53 7.47 -0.01
CA SER A 12 -28.28 7.61 -1.46
C SER A 12 -28.75 8.97 -1.97
N ILE A 13 -27.80 9.89 -2.12
CA ILE A 13 -28.09 11.34 -2.21
C ILE A 13 -28.01 11.93 -3.62
N SER A 14 -27.48 11.22 -4.62
CA SER A 14 -27.45 11.73 -5.99
C SER A 14 -28.80 11.56 -6.69
N ASP A 15 -29.10 12.40 -7.68
CA ASP A 15 -30.39 12.36 -8.37
C ASP A 15 -30.65 11.01 -9.05
N ALA A 16 -29.60 10.38 -9.61
CA ALA A 16 -29.70 9.03 -10.17
C ALA A 16 -30.05 8.00 -9.09
N HIS A 17 -29.47 8.11 -7.90
CA HIS A 17 -29.80 7.22 -6.80
C HIS A 17 -31.21 7.46 -6.25
N ILE A 18 -31.61 8.71 -6.08
CA ILE A 18 -32.93 9.08 -5.57
C ILE A 18 -34.04 8.63 -6.52
N THR A 19 -33.94 9.02 -7.78
CA THR A 19 -35.02 8.82 -8.75
C THR A 19 -34.99 7.44 -9.40
N THR A 20 -33.80 6.94 -9.76
CA THR A 20 -33.68 5.69 -10.54
C THR A 20 -33.48 4.47 -9.64
N LYS A 21 -32.56 4.55 -8.67
CA LYS A 21 -32.28 3.40 -7.76
C LYS A 21 -33.39 3.21 -6.73
N MET A 22 -33.83 4.28 -6.07
CA MET A 22 -34.83 4.21 -5.00
C MET A 22 -36.27 4.47 -5.47
N GLY A 23 -36.47 5.03 -6.67
CA GLY A 23 -37.81 5.33 -7.19
C GLY A 23 -38.53 6.48 -6.48
N LEU A 24 -37.80 7.33 -5.74
CA LEU A 24 -38.37 8.48 -5.04
C LEU A 24 -38.59 9.65 -6.01
N LYS A 25 -39.62 10.45 -5.76
CA LYS A 25 -40.03 11.54 -6.68
C LYS A 25 -39.23 12.81 -6.49
N SER A 26 -38.59 12.98 -5.33
CA SER A 26 -37.88 14.20 -5.00
C SER A 26 -36.81 13.99 -3.94
N ARG A 27 -35.89 14.95 -3.85
CA ARG A 27 -34.90 15.04 -2.77
C ARG A 27 -35.54 15.22 -1.38
N SER A 28 -36.69 15.91 -1.31
CA SER A 28 -37.44 16.06 -0.05
C SER A 28 -37.94 14.71 0.47
N GLU A 29 -38.46 13.87 -0.41
CA GLU A 29 -38.93 12.52 -0.05
C GLU A 29 -37.75 11.63 0.40
N ALA A 30 -36.57 11.80 -0.21
CA ALA A 30 -35.35 11.13 0.24
C ALA A 30 -34.90 11.61 1.62
N GLU A 31 -34.88 12.93 1.85
CA GLU A 31 -34.56 13.54 3.15
C GLU A 31 -35.48 13.00 4.25
N ASP A 32 -36.80 13.03 4.06
CA ASP A 32 -37.77 12.55 5.04
C ASP A 32 -37.51 11.08 5.40
N LYS A 33 -37.25 10.25 4.39
CA LYS A 33 -36.92 8.83 4.56
C LYS A 33 -35.64 8.63 5.37
N PHE A 34 -34.59 9.39 5.09
CA PHE A 34 -33.30 9.29 5.78
C PHE A 34 -33.38 9.78 7.22
N LEU A 35 -34.04 10.91 7.46
CA LEU A 35 -34.20 11.47 8.80
C LEU A 35 -35.10 10.59 9.67
N GLN A 36 -36.15 9.97 9.11
CA GLN A 36 -36.96 9.00 9.84
C GLN A 36 -36.14 7.79 10.32
N ALA A 37 -35.25 7.27 9.47
CA ALA A 37 -34.37 6.16 9.84
C ALA A 37 -33.33 6.58 10.90
N LEU A 38 -32.82 7.81 10.81
CA LEU A 38 -31.92 8.40 11.81
C LEU A 38 -32.61 8.53 13.16
N ASP A 39 -33.78 9.15 13.19
CA ASP A 39 -34.58 9.35 14.42
C ASP A 39 -34.90 8.00 15.08
N TYR A 40 -35.26 6.99 14.27
CA TYR A 40 -35.47 5.63 14.78
C TYR A 40 -34.22 5.04 15.44
N ALA A 41 -33.03 5.24 14.86
CA ALA A 41 -31.79 4.76 15.47
C ALA A 41 -31.47 5.48 16.79
N LEU A 42 -31.71 6.80 16.84
CA LEU A 42 -31.50 7.63 18.03
C LEU A 42 -32.46 7.25 19.17
N ASP A 43 -33.73 6.98 18.86
CA ASP A 43 -34.74 6.50 19.83
C ASP A 43 -34.33 5.17 20.50
N HIS A 44 -33.48 4.39 19.83
CA HIS A 44 -32.92 3.13 20.34
C HIS A 44 -31.55 3.29 21.02
N GLY A 45 -31.07 4.54 21.20
CA GLY A 45 -29.81 4.84 21.88
C GLY A 45 -28.56 4.42 21.09
N LEU A 46 -28.65 4.31 19.77
CA LEU A 46 -27.53 3.96 18.90
C LEU A 46 -26.75 5.20 18.50
N ARG A 47 -25.41 5.11 18.43
CA ARG A 47 -24.62 6.11 17.71
C ARG A 47 -24.87 5.97 16.22
N THR A 48 -24.89 7.09 15.49
CA THR A 48 -25.24 7.07 14.07
C THR A 48 -24.07 7.44 13.18
N ARG A 49 -24.06 6.83 12.00
CA ARG A 49 -23.16 7.16 10.90
C ARG A 49 -24.02 7.35 9.65
N ALA A 50 -23.79 8.42 8.92
CA ALA A 50 -24.50 8.75 7.69
C ALA A 50 -23.56 8.63 6.47
N PRO A 51 -23.46 7.44 5.85
CA PRO A 51 -22.89 7.27 4.51
C PRO A 51 -23.67 8.07 3.46
N LEU A 52 -23.07 9.15 2.97
CA LEU A 52 -23.57 9.98 1.89
C LEU A 52 -23.16 9.33 0.56
N GLU A 53 -23.91 8.32 0.12
CA GLU A 53 -23.63 7.54 -1.08
C GLU A 53 -23.70 8.40 -2.34
N ASP A 54 -22.66 8.32 -3.17
CA ASP A 54 -22.53 9.00 -4.45
C ASP A 54 -22.42 10.54 -4.33
N VAL A 55 -21.77 11.00 -3.26
CA VAL A 55 -21.61 12.43 -2.95
C VAL A 55 -20.91 13.20 -4.07
N THR A 56 -19.95 12.57 -4.76
CA THR A 56 -19.18 13.19 -5.84
C THR A 56 -19.96 13.44 -7.14
N ARG A 57 -21.25 13.09 -7.17
CA ARG A 57 -22.19 13.38 -8.26
C ARG A 57 -23.49 14.02 -7.78
N SER A 58 -23.51 14.50 -6.54
CA SER A 58 -24.70 15.04 -5.88
C SER A 58 -24.71 16.57 -5.87
N ASP A 59 -25.89 17.16 -5.69
CA ASP A 59 -26.02 18.61 -5.46
C ASP A 59 -25.67 18.96 -4.01
N LEU A 60 -24.42 19.37 -3.80
CA LEU A 60 -23.88 19.54 -2.46
C LEU A 60 -24.49 20.75 -1.72
N GLU A 61 -24.54 21.91 -2.39
CA GLU A 61 -25.07 23.14 -1.78
C GLU A 61 -26.60 23.12 -1.67
N GLY A 62 -27.30 22.60 -2.70
CA GLY A 62 -28.76 22.59 -2.73
C GLY A 62 -29.42 21.48 -1.90
N PHE A 63 -28.68 20.42 -1.55
CA PHE A 63 -29.27 19.27 -0.86
C PHE A 63 -28.37 18.64 0.21
N VAL A 64 -27.14 18.26 -0.12
CA VAL A 64 -26.31 17.44 0.79
C VAL A 64 -25.92 18.21 2.06
N TYR A 65 -25.39 19.43 1.96
CA TYR A 65 -25.02 20.22 3.14
C TYR A 65 -26.24 20.62 3.99
N PRO A 66 -27.39 21.03 3.41
CA PRO A 66 -28.64 21.17 4.16
C PRO A 66 -29.07 19.90 4.91
N LEU A 67 -29.01 18.73 4.26
CA LEU A 67 -29.30 17.44 4.89
C LEU A 67 -28.33 17.16 6.05
N CYS A 68 -27.03 17.37 5.84
CA CYS A 68 -26.02 17.18 6.89
C CYS A 68 -26.27 18.08 8.10
N LYS A 69 -26.68 19.34 7.92
CA LYS A 69 -27.06 20.22 9.04
C LYS A 69 -28.22 19.64 9.84
N LYS A 70 -29.29 19.18 9.16
CA LYS A 70 -30.45 18.55 9.81
C LYS A 70 -30.10 17.26 10.56
N ILE A 71 -29.13 16.50 10.05
CA ILE A 71 -28.59 15.31 10.73
C ILE A 71 -27.85 15.75 12.00
N LEU A 72 -26.95 16.73 11.91
CA LEU A 72 -26.16 17.21 13.05
C LEU A 72 -27.00 17.94 14.13
N GLU A 73 -28.13 18.53 13.75
CA GLU A 73 -29.10 19.10 14.70
C GLU A 73 -29.77 18.02 15.57
N ARG A 74 -29.93 16.80 15.03
CA ARG A 74 -30.51 15.64 15.74
C ARG A 74 -29.44 14.85 16.50
N ASP A 75 -28.31 14.63 15.86
CA ASP A 75 -27.15 13.92 16.41
C ASP A 75 -25.85 14.70 16.13
N PRO A 76 -25.43 15.57 17.07
CA PRO A 76 -24.18 16.33 16.96
C PRO A 76 -22.91 15.47 16.90
N GLU A 77 -23.00 14.18 17.25
CA GLU A 77 -21.89 13.23 17.24
C GLU A 77 -21.93 12.30 16.00
N CYS A 78 -22.95 12.44 15.14
CA CYS A 78 -23.09 11.64 13.93
C CYS A 78 -21.81 11.67 13.09
N THR A 79 -21.35 10.50 12.65
CA THR A 79 -20.24 10.44 11.69
C THR A 79 -20.76 10.60 10.28
N LEU A 80 -20.42 11.74 9.65
CA LEU A 80 -20.75 11.98 8.24
C LEU A 80 -19.69 11.31 7.37
N ARG A 81 -20.09 10.32 6.57
CA ARG A 81 -19.18 9.59 5.68
C ARG A 81 -19.36 10.06 4.24
N LEU A 82 -18.35 10.74 3.72
CA LEU A 82 -18.24 11.09 2.30
C LEU A 82 -17.95 9.81 1.51
N CYS A 83 -18.91 9.36 0.69
CA CYS A 83 -18.76 8.18 -0.14
C CYS A 83 -18.54 8.58 -1.60
N ASP A 84 -17.29 8.56 -2.05
CA ASP A 84 -16.95 8.66 -3.46
C ASP A 84 -17.14 7.30 -4.13
N THR A 85 -18.41 6.98 -4.40
CA THR A 85 -18.87 5.66 -4.81
C THR A 85 -18.24 5.18 -6.13
N LEU A 86 -17.85 6.10 -7.01
CA LEU A 86 -17.29 5.79 -8.34
C LEU A 86 -15.84 6.28 -8.54
N GLY A 87 -15.16 6.75 -7.50
CA GLY A 87 -13.75 7.15 -7.58
C GLY A 87 -13.50 8.52 -8.25
N PHE A 88 -14.47 9.42 -8.28
CA PHE A 88 -14.36 10.76 -8.90
C PHE A 88 -13.70 11.81 -8.00
N GLY A 89 -13.47 11.49 -6.73
CA GLY A 89 -12.92 12.39 -5.73
C GLY A 89 -11.47 12.75 -6.04
N ILE A 90 -11.18 14.04 -6.08
CA ILE A 90 -9.86 14.58 -6.40
C ILE A 90 -9.20 15.14 -5.13
N PRO A 91 -7.95 14.76 -4.83
CA PRO A 91 -7.26 15.12 -3.59
C PRO A 91 -6.63 16.52 -3.60
N PHE A 92 -6.85 17.33 -4.64
CA PHE A 92 -6.14 18.61 -4.80
C PHE A 92 -6.92 19.77 -4.16
N GLU A 93 -6.21 20.65 -3.44
CA GLU A 93 -6.81 21.70 -2.60
C GLU A 93 -7.75 22.66 -3.34
N LYS A 94 -7.49 22.95 -4.62
CA LYS A 94 -8.26 23.94 -5.40
C LYS A 94 -9.42 23.33 -6.21
N VAL A 95 -9.68 22.04 -6.05
CA VAL A 95 -10.80 21.40 -6.74
C VAL A 95 -12.09 21.70 -5.99
N CYS A 96 -13.07 22.22 -6.72
CA CYS A 96 -14.38 22.54 -6.18
C CYS A 96 -15.29 21.32 -6.11
N ASP A 97 -16.43 21.51 -5.46
CA ASP A 97 -17.54 20.58 -5.48
C ASP A 97 -18.01 20.27 -6.91
N PRO A 98 -18.49 19.05 -7.18
CA PRO A 98 -18.67 17.95 -6.23
C PRO A 98 -17.44 17.03 -6.08
N TYR A 99 -16.31 17.32 -6.75
CA TYR A 99 -15.16 16.40 -6.82
C TYR A 99 -14.10 16.65 -5.73
N GLY A 100 -14.02 17.85 -5.18
CA GLY A 100 -12.95 18.24 -4.26
C GLY A 100 -13.10 17.61 -2.88
N ILE A 101 -12.33 16.55 -2.59
CA ILE A 101 -12.30 15.95 -1.23
C ILE A 101 -11.89 17.00 -0.17
N PRO A 102 -10.82 17.79 -0.35
CA PRO A 102 -10.49 18.87 0.59
C PRO A 102 -11.62 19.85 0.84
N GLN A 103 -12.32 20.26 -0.22
CA GLN A 103 -13.40 21.24 -0.14
C GLN A 103 -14.59 20.68 0.64
N MET A 104 -15.06 19.48 0.29
CA MET A 104 -16.16 18.82 1.00
C MET A 104 -15.87 18.66 2.50
N VAL A 105 -14.64 18.23 2.85
CA VAL A 105 -14.26 18.08 4.27
C VAL A 105 -14.28 19.43 4.99
N LYS A 106 -13.68 20.49 4.40
CA LYS A 106 -13.71 21.85 4.98
C LYS A 106 -15.15 22.33 5.19
N ARG A 107 -16.04 22.14 4.20
CA ARG A 107 -17.46 22.52 4.30
C ARG A 107 -18.20 21.75 5.39
N LEU A 108 -17.97 20.44 5.51
CA LEU A 108 -18.53 19.66 6.61
C LEU A 108 -18.05 20.15 7.99
N LYS A 109 -16.79 20.55 8.12
CA LYS A 109 -16.27 21.18 9.36
C LYS A 109 -16.96 22.50 9.65
N GLU A 110 -17.15 23.36 8.64
CA GLU A 110 -17.80 24.67 8.77
C GLU A 110 -19.26 24.56 9.25
N ILE A 111 -19.98 23.50 8.86
CA ILE A 111 -21.35 23.25 9.32
C ILE A 111 -21.44 22.52 10.66
N GLY A 112 -20.31 22.30 11.34
CA GLY A 112 -20.26 21.78 12.71
C GLY A 112 -19.93 20.29 12.84
N ALA A 113 -19.58 19.58 11.76
CA ALA A 113 -19.26 18.17 11.84
C ALA A 113 -17.99 17.92 12.70
N LYS A 114 -18.14 17.06 13.71
CA LYS A 114 -17.03 16.59 14.55
C LYS A 114 -16.36 15.36 13.97
N ASN A 115 -17.16 14.45 13.43
CA ASN A 115 -16.73 13.18 12.87
C ASN A 115 -16.98 13.15 11.37
N ILE A 116 -15.90 13.13 10.58
CA ILE A 116 -15.94 13.05 9.13
C ILE A 116 -15.14 11.83 8.70
N GLU A 117 -15.78 10.94 7.96
CA GLU A 117 -15.16 9.76 7.39
C GLU A 117 -15.03 9.86 5.88
N ILE A 118 -13.89 9.41 5.36
CA ILE A 118 -13.66 9.27 3.93
C ILE A 118 -13.83 7.82 3.52
N HIS A 119 -14.71 7.56 2.55
CA HIS A 119 -14.86 6.28 1.88
C HIS A 119 -14.75 6.50 0.37
N VAL A 120 -13.68 5.99 -0.23
CA VAL A 120 -13.32 6.30 -1.62
C VAL A 120 -12.99 5.01 -2.36
N HIS A 121 -13.56 4.88 -3.55
CA HIS A 121 -13.18 3.86 -4.51
C HIS A 121 -11.96 4.28 -5.34
N ASP A 122 -11.25 3.29 -5.90
CA ASP A 122 -9.97 3.51 -6.58
C ASP A 122 -10.03 3.38 -8.10
N ASP A 123 -11.20 3.57 -8.72
CA ASP A 123 -11.41 3.41 -10.17
C ASP A 123 -10.45 4.25 -11.04
N PHE A 124 -10.02 5.41 -10.53
CA PHE A 124 -9.06 6.30 -11.22
C PHE A 124 -7.69 6.38 -10.52
N GLY A 125 -7.43 5.53 -9.52
CA GLY A 125 -6.16 5.48 -8.79
C GLY A 125 -5.94 6.59 -7.76
N PHE A 126 -7.00 7.31 -7.36
CA PHE A 126 -6.91 8.39 -6.37
C PHE A 126 -7.27 7.99 -4.93
N GLY A 127 -7.75 6.77 -4.67
CA GLY A 127 -8.31 6.37 -3.38
C GLY A 127 -7.37 6.64 -2.21
N THR A 128 -6.13 6.13 -2.27
CA THR A 128 -5.14 6.37 -1.19
C THR A 128 -4.85 7.87 -1.00
N ALA A 129 -4.70 8.62 -2.10
CA ALA A 129 -4.39 10.05 -2.05
C ALA A 129 -5.57 10.86 -1.50
N SER A 130 -6.81 10.52 -1.88
CA SER A 130 -8.05 11.13 -1.43
C SER A 130 -8.31 10.88 0.05
N SER A 131 -8.03 9.68 0.57
CA SER A 131 -8.09 9.41 2.01
C SER A 131 -7.08 10.26 2.81
N ILE A 132 -5.83 10.35 2.35
CA ILE A 132 -4.80 11.17 3.01
C ILE A 132 -5.17 12.67 2.94
N ALA A 133 -5.63 13.15 1.79
CA ALA A 133 -6.07 14.54 1.63
C ALA A 133 -7.24 14.87 2.57
N GLY A 134 -8.20 13.95 2.73
CA GLY A 134 -9.28 14.13 3.69
C GLY A 134 -8.78 14.30 5.12
N TYR A 135 -7.86 13.44 5.57
CA TYR A 135 -7.22 13.61 6.88
C TYR A 135 -6.52 14.97 7.02
N TRP A 136 -5.77 15.39 5.99
CA TRP A 136 -5.04 16.66 5.99
C TRP A 136 -5.95 17.89 6.11
N HIS A 137 -7.22 17.76 5.69
CA HIS A 137 -8.21 18.84 5.74
C HIS A 137 -9.23 18.71 6.87
N GLY A 138 -9.04 17.75 7.78
CA GLY A 138 -9.79 17.67 9.04
C GLY A 138 -10.77 16.50 9.14
N ALA A 139 -10.77 15.57 8.19
CA ALA A 139 -11.40 14.26 8.42
C ALA A 139 -10.62 13.51 9.50
N ASN A 140 -11.33 12.66 10.24
CA ASN A 140 -10.76 11.92 11.38
C ASN A 140 -11.10 10.42 11.34
N TRP A 141 -11.79 9.97 10.29
CA TRP A 141 -12.05 8.58 9.99
C TRP A 141 -11.77 8.29 8.51
N SER A 142 -11.45 7.04 8.18
CA SER A 142 -11.51 6.54 6.81
C SER A 142 -11.94 5.09 6.79
N ASN A 143 -12.69 4.72 5.77
CA ASN A 143 -12.94 3.35 5.42
C ASN A 143 -11.88 2.89 4.41
N LEU A 144 -11.13 1.87 4.79
CA LEU A 144 -10.00 1.34 4.04
C LEU A 144 -10.12 -0.18 4.00
N THR A 145 -9.51 -0.80 3.00
CA THR A 145 -9.45 -2.25 2.86
C THR A 145 -8.04 -2.69 2.55
N PHE A 146 -7.61 -3.80 3.13
CA PHE A 146 -6.31 -4.38 2.82
C PHE A 146 -6.23 -4.81 1.34
N LEU A 147 -5.12 -4.51 0.67
CA LEU A 147 -4.92 -4.69 -0.78
C LEU A 147 -5.97 -3.97 -1.66
N GLY A 148 -6.66 -2.99 -1.08
CA GLY A 148 -7.72 -2.26 -1.78
C GLY A 148 -8.94 -3.11 -2.12
N MET A 149 -9.15 -4.28 -1.51
CA MET A 149 -10.30 -5.16 -1.84
C MET A 149 -11.65 -4.43 -1.78
N GLY A 150 -12.51 -4.65 -2.79
CA GLY A 150 -13.83 -4.05 -2.84
C GLY A 150 -14.48 -4.17 -4.21
N GLU A 151 -15.54 -3.41 -4.43
CA GLU A 151 -16.21 -3.34 -5.73
C GLU A 151 -15.26 -2.78 -6.81
N ARG A 152 -15.35 -3.34 -8.03
CA ARG A 152 -14.63 -2.88 -9.23
C ARG A 152 -13.11 -2.81 -9.03
N ALA A 153 -12.51 -1.62 -9.12
CA ALA A 153 -11.08 -1.38 -8.88
C ALA A 153 -10.72 -1.37 -7.39
N GLY A 154 -11.71 -1.46 -6.50
CA GLY A 154 -11.51 -1.56 -5.06
C GLY A 154 -11.69 -0.25 -4.31
N ASN A 155 -11.23 -0.24 -3.06
CA ASN A 155 -11.22 0.93 -2.16
C ASN A 155 -9.79 1.41 -1.93
N ALA A 156 -9.66 2.55 -1.23
CA ALA A 156 -8.36 2.99 -0.69
C ALA A 156 -7.67 1.90 0.14
N GLU A 157 -6.35 1.78 -0.07
CA GLU A 157 -5.56 0.66 0.44
C GLU A 157 -5.09 0.93 1.86
N LEU A 158 -5.53 0.07 2.78
CA LEU A 158 -5.24 0.17 4.21
C LEU A 158 -3.75 0.26 4.48
N GLU A 159 -2.97 -0.66 3.89
CA GLU A 159 -1.54 -0.79 4.12
C GLU A 159 -0.77 0.46 3.68
N LYS A 160 -1.19 1.11 2.59
CA LYS A 160 -0.54 2.34 2.10
C LYS A 160 -0.83 3.52 3.00
N VAL A 161 -2.10 3.70 3.38
CA VAL A 161 -2.51 4.82 4.25
C VAL A 161 -1.88 4.67 5.64
N LEU A 162 -1.94 3.49 6.25
CA LEU A 162 -1.32 3.25 7.57
C LEU A 162 0.19 3.45 7.52
N LEU A 163 0.88 2.91 6.52
CA LEU A 163 2.32 3.09 6.38
C LEU A 163 2.71 4.56 6.29
N PHE A 164 1.98 5.36 5.50
CA PHE A 164 2.21 6.80 5.43
C PHE A 164 2.00 7.47 6.79
N LEU A 165 0.89 7.19 7.47
CA LEU A 165 0.58 7.78 8.77
C LEU A 165 1.63 7.41 9.83
N VAL A 166 2.00 6.13 9.95
CA VAL A 166 3.01 5.67 10.92
C VAL A 166 4.39 6.27 10.65
N GLN A 167 4.78 6.41 9.38
CA GLN A 167 6.12 6.89 9.01
C GLN A 167 6.25 8.41 8.96
N ARG A 168 5.17 9.13 8.65
CA ARG A 168 5.22 10.55 8.30
C ARG A 168 4.38 11.45 9.19
N VAL A 169 3.56 10.88 10.07
CA VAL A 169 2.68 11.64 10.97
C VAL A 169 2.93 11.23 12.43
N GLU A 170 3.14 12.22 13.28
CA GLU A 170 3.34 12.01 14.71
C GLU A 170 2.08 11.42 15.38
N GLY A 171 2.27 10.55 16.38
CA GLY A 171 1.17 9.96 17.16
C GLY A 171 0.56 8.67 16.60
N PHE A 172 1.05 8.18 15.45
CA PHE A 172 0.57 6.93 14.84
C PHE A 172 1.39 5.68 15.18
N GLY A 173 2.44 5.79 16.01
CA GLY A 173 3.31 4.67 16.39
C GLY A 173 2.64 3.54 17.19
N LYS A 174 1.33 3.64 17.49
CA LYS A 174 0.55 2.57 18.14
C LYS A 174 0.17 1.42 17.19
N TYR A 175 0.28 1.62 15.87
CA TYR A 175 -0.04 0.60 14.88
C TYR A 175 1.23 -0.21 14.54
N ASP A 176 1.15 -1.52 14.73
CA ASP A 176 2.17 -2.46 14.29
C ASP A 176 1.87 -2.91 12.85
N LEU A 177 2.82 -2.64 11.95
CA LEU A 177 2.71 -2.94 10.52
C LEU A 177 3.59 -4.13 10.11
N SER A 178 4.31 -4.74 11.05
CA SER A 178 5.26 -5.83 10.77
C SER A 178 4.59 -7.09 10.21
N CYS A 179 3.28 -7.25 10.39
CA CYS A 179 2.51 -8.38 9.86
C CYS A 179 1.97 -8.16 8.44
N LEU A 180 2.13 -6.98 7.83
CA LEU A 180 1.47 -6.66 6.56
C LEU A 180 1.90 -7.61 5.42
N ARG A 181 3.19 -7.92 5.30
CA ARG A 181 3.67 -8.86 4.27
C ARG A 181 3.12 -10.27 4.48
N GLU A 182 3.21 -10.79 5.71
CA GLU A 182 2.67 -12.12 6.05
C GLU A 182 1.16 -12.18 5.76
N PHE A 183 0.42 -11.11 6.09
CA PHE A 183 -1.00 -11.04 5.82
C PHE A 183 -1.31 -10.97 4.31
N ALA A 184 -0.47 -10.30 3.51
CA ALA A 184 -0.59 -10.30 2.05
C ALA A 184 -0.38 -11.71 1.47
N GLU A 185 0.63 -12.43 1.94
CA GLU A 185 0.91 -13.83 1.55
C GLU A 185 -0.27 -14.76 1.95
N TYR A 186 -0.82 -14.57 3.15
CA TYR A 186 -2.01 -15.28 3.61
C TYR A 186 -3.25 -14.99 2.73
N VAL A 187 -3.47 -13.72 2.35
CA VAL A 187 -4.60 -13.35 1.48
C VAL A 187 -4.40 -13.94 0.07
N GLU A 188 -3.19 -13.93 -0.47
CA GLU A 188 -2.88 -14.58 -1.75
C GLU A 188 -3.18 -16.08 -1.69
N GLU A 189 -2.78 -16.76 -0.61
CA GLU A 189 -3.01 -18.21 -0.43
C GLU A 189 -4.49 -18.56 -0.19
N LYS A 190 -5.19 -17.83 0.68
CA LYS A 190 -6.54 -18.20 1.13
C LYS A 190 -7.67 -17.58 0.32
N VAL A 191 -7.47 -16.36 -0.19
CA VAL A 191 -8.49 -15.63 -0.97
C VAL A 191 -8.21 -15.75 -2.47
N GLY A 192 -6.98 -16.07 -2.87
CA GLY A 192 -6.60 -16.24 -4.28
C GLY A 192 -6.36 -14.92 -5.01
N ILE A 193 -6.21 -13.81 -4.29
CA ILE A 193 -5.89 -12.51 -4.87
C ILE A 193 -4.38 -12.42 -5.07
N ARG A 194 -3.95 -12.39 -6.34
CA ARG A 194 -2.53 -12.25 -6.67
C ARG A 194 -1.99 -10.90 -6.24
N VAL A 195 -0.88 -10.89 -5.49
CA VAL A 195 -0.17 -9.68 -5.08
C VAL A 195 0.97 -9.40 -6.08
N PRO A 196 0.95 -8.27 -6.81
CA PRO A 196 2.06 -7.91 -7.68
C PRO A 196 3.37 -7.77 -6.90
N GLY A 197 4.48 -8.25 -7.45
CA GLY A 197 5.78 -8.18 -6.76
C GLY A 197 6.24 -6.76 -6.45
N ASN A 198 5.77 -5.77 -7.22
CA ASN A 198 6.05 -4.34 -7.02
C ASN A 198 4.92 -3.58 -6.30
N LYS A 199 3.97 -4.28 -5.67
CA LYS A 199 2.90 -3.67 -4.88
C LYS A 199 3.51 -2.88 -3.73
N ALA A 200 3.12 -1.61 -3.54
CA ALA A 200 3.65 -0.82 -2.43
C ALA A 200 3.33 -1.47 -1.07
N ALA A 201 4.18 -1.25 -0.08
CA ALA A 201 4.16 -1.84 1.27
C ALA A 201 4.41 -3.35 1.30
N VAL A 202 3.71 -4.16 0.51
CA VAL A 202 3.67 -5.63 0.68
C VAL A 202 4.27 -6.44 -0.47
N GLY A 203 4.64 -5.79 -1.58
CA GLY A 203 5.21 -6.48 -2.74
C GLY A 203 6.57 -7.10 -2.43
N ARG A 204 6.75 -8.37 -2.79
CA ARG A 204 7.99 -9.13 -2.55
C ARG A 204 9.28 -8.49 -3.11
N ASN A 205 9.18 -7.60 -4.11
CA ASN A 205 10.32 -7.00 -4.79
C ASN A 205 10.60 -5.54 -4.38
N ILE A 206 9.80 -4.92 -3.51
CA ILE A 206 9.95 -3.47 -3.24
C ILE A 206 11.22 -3.10 -2.46
N PHE A 207 11.87 -4.09 -1.85
CA PHE A 207 13.18 -3.98 -1.18
C PHE A 207 14.28 -4.77 -1.90
N ALA A 208 14.03 -5.13 -3.17
CA ALA A 208 15.01 -5.82 -4.00
C ALA A 208 15.85 -4.79 -4.77
N HIS A 209 17.17 -4.83 -4.59
CA HIS A 209 18.10 -3.88 -5.21
C HIS A 209 19.00 -4.60 -6.23
N GLU A 210 18.80 -4.31 -7.52
CA GLU A 210 19.54 -4.95 -8.63
C GLU A 210 20.65 -4.05 -9.21
N SER A 211 20.33 -2.78 -9.45
CA SER A 211 21.24 -1.84 -10.09
C SER A 211 22.50 -1.63 -9.26
N GLY A 212 23.68 -1.74 -9.88
CA GLY A 212 24.95 -1.61 -9.17
C GLY A 212 25.11 -0.30 -8.39
N ILE A 213 24.51 0.80 -8.87
CA ILE A 213 24.49 2.10 -8.16
C ILE A 213 23.57 2.04 -6.94
N HIS A 214 22.37 1.46 -7.09
CA HIS A 214 21.41 1.29 -5.98
C HIS A 214 22.01 0.41 -4.89
N THR A 215 22.51 -0.76 -5.26
CA THR A 215 23.08 -1.71 -4.31
C THR A 215 24.27 -1.12 -3.56
N SER A 216 25.18 -0.41 -4.25
CA SER A 216 26.32 0.27 -3.61
C SER A 216 25.86 1.33 -2.59
N GLY A 217 24.80 2.08 -2.91
CA GLY A 217 24.22 3.05 -1.98
C GLY A 217 23.62 2.39 -0.75
N VAL A 218 22.78 1.35 -0.94
CA VAL A 218 22.12 0.64 0.16
C VAL A 218 23.11 -0.03 1.10
N ILE A 219 24.19 -0.61 0.58
CA ILE A 219 25.27 -1.20 1.41
C ILE A 219 25.90 -0.15 2.34
N LYS A 220 26.08 1.09 1.87
CA LYS A 220 26.68 2.16 2.67
C LYS A 220 25.68 2.74 3.67
N ASN A 221 24.48 3.02 3.20
CA ASN A 221 23.39 3.55 4.01
C ASN A 221 22.05 3.24 3.30
N PRO A 222 21.22 2.33 3.85
CA PRO A 222 19.94 1.97 3.25
C PRO A 222 19.01 3.15 3.00
N TYR A 223 19.08 4.21 3.83
CA TYR A 223 18.27 5.43 3.69
C TYR A 223 18.42 6.14 2.33
N ILE A 224 19.50 5.89 1.59
CA ILE A 224 19.72 6.51 0.28
C ILE A 224 18.66 6.07 -0.74
N TYR A 225 18.24 4.80 -0.69
CA TYR A 225 17.34 4.22 -1.68
C TYR A 225 16.12 3.51 -1.09
N GLU A 226 16.05 3.34 0.24
CA GLU A 226 14.89 2.78 0.91
C GLU A 226 14.05 3.89 1.54
N PRO A 227 12.78 4.06 1.11
CA PRO A 227 11.91 5.10 1.67
C PRO A 227 11.55 4.86 3.13
N TYR A 228 11.70 3.62 3.59
CA TYR A 228 11.54 3.14 4.97
C TYR A 228 12.23 1.76 5.11
N PRO A 229 12.73 1.41 6.30
CA PRO A 229 13.23 0.06 6.59
C PRO A 229 12.21 -1.05 6.25
N PRO A 230 12.64 -2.16 5.63
CA PRO A 230 11.76 -3.29 5.30
C PRO A 230 10.99 -3.87 6.48
N GLU A 231 11.63 -3.89 7.65
CA GLU A 231 11.12 -4.54 8.86
C GLU A 231 9.83 -3.87 9.36
N ILE A 232 9.60 -2.59 9.01
CA ILE A 232 8.37 -1.86 9.34
C ILE A 232 7.13 -2.55 8.78
N VAL A 233 7.24 -3.17 7.60
CA VAL A 233 6.11 -3.82 6.90
C VAL A 233 6.22 -5.35 6.88
N GLY A 234 7.16 -5.91 7.65
CA GLY A 234 7.49 -7.34 7.60
C GLY A 234 8.28 -7.74 6.35
N GLY A 235 8.87 -6.77 5.65
CA GLY A 235 9.69 -7.00 4.47
C GLY A 235 11.11 -7.45 4.82
N ILE A 236 11.80 -8.00 3.83
CA ILE A 236 13.21 -8.36 3.90
C ILE A 236 13.93 -7.69 2.75
N ARG A 237 15.04 -7.00 3.06
CA ARG A 237 15.94 -6.44 2.04
C ARG A 237 16.58 -7.57 1.25
N SER A 238 16.56 -7.47 -0.07
CA SER A 238 17.22 -8.44 -0.94
C SER A 238 18.13 -7.73 -1.93
N MET A 239 19.32 -8.28 -2.15
CA MET A 239 20.21 -7.83 -3.21
C MET A 239 20.12 -8.81 -4.36
N MET A 240 19.99 -8.32 -5.59
CA MET A 240 19.93 -9.16 -6.79
C MET A 240 21.18 -8.94 -7.65
N ILE A 241 21.66 -10.01 -8.29
CA ILE A 241 22.75 -9.92 -9.26
C ILE A 241 22.16 -9.83 -10.66
N GLY A 242 22.29 -8.66 -11.28
CA GLY A 242 21.90 -8.35 -12.64
C GLY A 242 23.08 -7.90 -13.51
N PRO A 243 22.84 -7.45 -14.75
CA PRO A 243 23.88 -7.13 -15.73
C PRO A 243 24.79 -5.97 -15.30
N THR A 244 24.32 -5.09 -14.41
CA THR A 244 25.07 -3.93 -13.91
C THR A 244 25.67 -4.13 -12.51
N SER A 245 25.50 -5.32 -11.92
CA SER A 245 25.98 -5.57 -10.57
C SER A 245 27.51 -5.57 -10.50
N GLY A 246 28.03 -4.92 -9.47
CA GLY A 246 29.46 -4.89 -9.15
C GLY A 246 29.88 -6.08 -8.29
N THR A 247 31.19 -6.24 -8.13
CA THR A 247 31.79 -7.31 -7.31
C THR A 247 31.34 -7.28 -5.85
N ASP A 248 31.01 -6.10 -5.29
CA ASP A 248 30.50 -5.97 -3.93
C ASP A 248 29.17 -6.71 -3.73
N VAL A 249 28.29 -6.70 -4.75
CA VAL A 249 26.99 -7.42 -4.72
C VAL A 249 27.22 -8.92 -4.80
N VAL A 250 28.06 -9.34 -5.76
CA VAL A 250 28.43 -10.75 -5.93
C VAL A 250 29.03 -11.31 -4.66
N ARG A 251 29.94 -10.57 -4.02
CA ARG A 251 30.56 -10.94 -2.74
C ARG A 251 29.54 -11.17 -1.65
N LEU A 252 28.61 -10.24 -1.43
CA LEU A 252 27.57 -10.38 -0.39
C LEU A 252 26.67 -11.60 -0.64
N LYS A 253 26.26 -11.83 -1.89
CA LYS A 253 25.44 -12.99 -2.26
C LYS A 253 26.19 -14.30 -2.12
N VAL A 254 27.50 -14.32 -2.41
CA VAL A 254 28.35 -15.48 -2.15
C VAL A 254 28.53 -15.72 -0.66
N GLU A 255 28.72 -14.67 0.17
CA GLU A 255 28.76 -14.80 1.63
C GLU A 255 27.45 -15.36 2.21
N GLU A 256 26.30 -14.92 1.69
CA GLU A 256 24.99 -15.51 2.01
C GLU A 256 24.94 -17.00 1.65
N ALA A 257 25.29 -17.35 0.41
CA ALA A 257 25.28 -18.75 -0.03
C ALA A 257 26.26 -19.62 0.77
N LEU A 258 27.44 -19.13 1.13
CA LEU A 258 28.42 -19.85 1.95
C LEU A 258 27.92 -20.07 3.38
N ARG A 259 27.25 -19.08 3.96
CA ARG A 259 26.59 -19.23 5.26
C ARG A 259 25.51 -20.30 5.22
N ASP A 260 24.72 -20.36 4.15
CA ASP A 260 23.69 -21.38 3.99
C ASP A 260 24.28 -22.78 3.75
N LEU A 261 25.40 -22.87 3.04
CA LEU A 261 26.12 -24.11 2.74
C LEU A 261 26.86 -24.69 3.95
N MET A 262 27.53 -23.83 4.72
CA MET A 262 28.47 -24.22 5.76
C MET A 262 27.93 -23.99 7.18
N HIS A 263 26.78 -23.32 7.32
CA HIS A 263 26.18 -22.93 8.60
C HIS A 263 27.13 -22.10 9.51
N VAL A 264 28.04 -21.33 8.90
CA VAL A 264 28.98 -20.43 9.60
C VAL A 264 29.00 -19.05 8.96
N GLU A 265 29.20 -18.01 9.75
CA GLU A 265 29.42 -16.66 9.21
C GLU A 265 30.74 -16.63 8.43
N THR A 266 30.65 -16.31 7.14
CA THR A 266 31.81 -16.23 6.25
C THR A 266 31.98 -14.79 5.78
N ARG A 267 33.20 -14.27 5.86
CA ARG A 267 33.59 -13.00 5.25
C ARG A 267 34.63 -13.24 4.17
N VAL A 268 34.38 -12.69 3.01
CA VAL A 268 35.24 -12.75 1.83
C VAL A 268 35.78 -11.34 1.58
N GLU A 269 37.07 -11.25 1.26
CA GLU A 269 37.70 -9.97 0.96
C GLU A 269 37.18 -9.38 -0.35
N LYS A 270 37.09 -8.05 -0.43
CA LYS A 270 36.57 -7.35 -1.61
C LYS A 270 37.34 -7.67 -2.90
N ASN A 271 38.64 -7.92 -2.77
CA ASN A 271 39.54 -8.20 -3.89
C ASN A 271 39.84 -9.70 -4.05
N ASP A 272 39.04 -10.59 -3.47
CA ASP A 272 39.20 -12.03 -3.62
C ASP A 272 39.06 -12.43 -5.10
N TRP A 273 40.06 -13.16 -5.62
CA TRP A 273 40.10 -13.56 -7.02
C TRP A 273 38.92 -14.46 -7.41
N ARG A 274 38.36 -15.23 -6.46
CA ARG A 274 37.19 -16.08 -6.70
C ARG A 274 35.94 -15.25 -6.98
N ILE A 275 35.76 -14.15 -6.26
CA ILE A 275 34.67 -13.21 -6.51
C ILE A 275 34.82 -12.55 -7.88
N GLN A 276 36.05 -12.18 -8.26
CA GLN A 276 36.31 -11.63 -9.59
C GLN A 276 36.02 -12.66 -10.70
N ALA A 277 36.38 -13.93 -10.48
CA ALA A 277 36.09 -15.01 -11.42
C ALA A 277 34.58 -15.25 -11.57
N ILE A 278 33.83 -15.33 -10.46
CA ILE A 278 32.37 -15.45 -10.48
C ILE A 278 31.74 -14.25 -11.19
N HIS A 279 32.18 -13.03 -10.88
CA HIS A 279 31.69 -11.81 -11.53
C HIS A 279 31.93 -11.82 -13.04
N PHE A 280 33.11 -12.30 -13.47
CA PHE A 280 33.43 -12.45 -14.88
C PHE A 280 32.52 -13.47 -15.57
N GLU A 281 32.30 -14.65 -14.98
CA GLU A 281 31.39 -15.66 -15.55
C GLU A 281 29.96 -15.10 -15.67
N ILE A 282 29.46 -14.43 -14.63
CA ILE A 282 28.15 -13.76 -14.65
C ILE A 282 28.07 -12.72 -15.77
N LYS A 283 29.13 -11.92 -15.99
CA LYS A 283 29.19 -10.97 -17.11
C LYS A 283 29.10 -11.66 -18.46
N GLN A 284 29.73 -12.82 -18.64
CA GLN A 284 29.64 -13.57 -19.89
C GLN A 284 28.21 -14.03 -20.18
N LEU A 285 27.44 -14.45 -19.16
CA LEU A 285 26.03 -14.84 -19.33
C LEU A 285 25.18 -13.70 -19.90
N TYR A 286 25.41 -12.46 -19.45
CA TYR A 286 24.68 -11.29 -19.97
C TYR A 286 25.20 -10.83 -21.34
N ASP A 287 26.51 -10.69 -21.49
CA ASP A 287 27.11 -10.06 -22.66
C ASP A 287 27.09 -10.98 -23.89
N LYS A 288 27.42 -12.26 -23.70
CA LYS A 288 27.50 -13.27 -24.78
C LYS A 288 26.22 -14.08 -24.91
N GLU A 289 25.70 -14.61 -23.81
CA GLU A 289 24.54 -15.50 -23.85
C GLU A 289 23.20 -14.73 -23.85
N LYS A 290 23.25 -13.40 -23.79
CA LYS A 290 22.08 -12.50 -23.87
C LYS A 290 21.00 -12.83 -22.83
N ARG A 291 21.43 -13.26 -21.64
CA ARG A 291 20.54 -13.45 -20.49
C ARG A 291 19.74 -12.17 -20.19
N ASN A 292 18.47 -12.34 -19.83
CA ASN A 292 17.55 -11.25 -19.48
C ASN A 292 16.96 -11.37 -18.06
N SER A 293 17.34 -12.39 -17.29
CA SER A 293 16.94 -12.61 -15.90
C SER A 293 18.08 -12.32 -14.93
N CYS A 294 17.77 -11.99 -13.67
CA CYS A 294 18.75 -11.97 -12.58
C CYS A 294 19.34 -13.37 -12.33
N ILE A 295 20.56 -13.44 -11.80
CA ILE A 295 21.15 -14.69 -11.30
C ILE A 295 20.36 -15.12 -10.05
N SER A 296 19.88 -16.37 -10.03
CA SER A 296 19.12 -16.92 -8.91
C SER A 296 20.01 -17.26 -7.72
N ASP A 297 19.43 -17.38 -6.52
CA ASP A 297 20.17 -17.81 -5.33
C ASP A 297 20.76 -19.24 -5.50
N GLU A 298 20.09 -20.10 -6.26
CA GLU A 298 20.57 -21.44 -6.60
C GLU A 298 21.81 -21.39 -7.51
N GLU A 299 21.84 -20.49 -8.48
CA GLU A 299 23.02 -20.28 -9.34
C GLU A 299 24.17 -19.66 -8.55
N VAL A 300 23.89 -18.70 -7.66
CA VAL A 300 24.90 -18.16 -6.74
C VAL A 300 25.48 -19.27 -5.86
N ARG A 301 24.64 -20.16 -5.35
CA ARG A 301 25.07 -21.33 -4.57
C ARG A 301 25.97 -22.24 -5.40
N ALA A 302 25.62 -22.53 -6.65
CA ALA A 302 26.46 -23.32 -7.55
C ALA A 302 27.83 -22.66 -7.81
N PHE A 303 27.87 -21.33 -7.97
CA PHE A 303 29.13 -20.58 -8.05
C PHE A 303 29.93 -20.68 -6.74
N ALA A 304 29.29 -20.51 -5.59
CA ALA A 304 29.95 -20.62 -4.28
C ALA A 304 30.55 -22.03 -4.09
N GLU A 305 29.79 -23.07 -4.40
CA GLU A 305 30.27 -24.45 -4.38
C GLU A 305 31.48 -24.64 -5.32
N LYS A 306 31.36 -24.21 -6.59
CA LYS A 306 32.41 -24.34 -7.62
C LYS A 306 33.73 -23.67 -7.24
N TYR A 307 33.71 -22.53 -6.56
CA TYR A 307 34.92 -21.73 -6.32
C TYR A 307 35.44 -21.78 -4.88
N PHE A 308 34.60 -22.10 -3.89
CA PHE A 308 34.97 -22.09 -2.48
C PHE A 308 34.95 -23.48 -1.83
N MET A 309 34.16 -24.43 -2.35
CA MET A 309 34.03 -25.77 -1.78
C MET A 309 34.82 -26.81 -2.58
N PHE A 310 34.73 -26.73 -3.90
CA PHE A 310 35.49 -27.58 -4.81
C PHE A 310 36.69 -26.79 -5.32
N GLY A 311 37.90 -27.28 -5.10
CA GLY A 311 39.09 -26.63 -5.63
C GLY A 311 39.02 -26.54 -7.16
N PRO A 312 39.50 -25.45 -7.78
CA PRO A 312 39.63 -25.44 -9.23
C PRO A 312 40.52 -26.61 -9.64
N LYS A 313 40.11 -27.40 -10.63
CA LYS A 313 41.09 -28.12 -11.44
C LYS A 313 41.90 -27.06 -12.16
N LEU A 314 42.95 -26.56 -11.50
CA LEU A 314 44.10 -26.06 -12.23
C LEU A 314 44.62 -27.27 -13.00
N GLU A 315 44.42 -27.31 -14.30
CA GLU A 315 45.20 -28.17 -15.18
C GLU A 315 46.66 -27.69 -15.10
N SER A 316 47.35 -28.10 -14.04
CA SER A 316 48.80 -28.18 -14.04
C SER A 316 49.15 -29.50 -14.74
N ASP A 317 49.43 -29.43 -16.04
CA ASP A 317 50.37 -30.33 -16.72
C ASP A 317 50.58 -29.87 -18.16
N ALA A 318 51.17 -28.69 -18.29
CA ALA A 318 51.91 -28.32 -19.49
C ALA A 318 53.20 -27.66 -19.06
N HIS A 319 54.09 -28.42 -18.43
CA HIS A 319 55.55 -28.31 -18.52
C HIS A 319 56.15 -29.39 -17.63
N HIS A 320 56.53 -30.52 -18.21
CA HIS A 320 57.81 -31.21 -18.01
C HIS A 320 57.82 -32.48 -18.86
N ASN A 321 58.53 -32.45 -19.98
CA ASN A 321 59.52 -33.47 -20.34
C ASN A 321 60.22 -33.12 -21.67
N MET A 322 61.54 -32.98 -21.54
CA MET A 322 62.63 -33.08 -22.54
C MET A 322 62.47 -32.37 -23.89
#